data_AF-A0A1W7CZR4-F1
#
_entry.id   AF-A0A1W7CZR4-F1
#
_cell.length_a   1.000
_cell.length_b   1.000
_cell.length_c   1.000
_cell.angle_alpha   90.00
_cell.angle_beta   90.00
_cell.angle_gamma   90.00
#
_symmetry.space_group_name_H-M   'P 1'
#
loop_
_entity.id
_entity.type
_entity.pdbx_description
1 polymer ?
#
loop_
_entity_poly.entity_id
_entity_poly.type
_entity_poly.pdbx_seq_one_letter_code
_entity_poly.pdbx_strand_id
1 'polypeptide(L)'
;MQAATAPTAVGGNIAVQRKARELSQQALANRAKISKSLLAKIEIGDRACRPAVAASIAAALGVPLTVLYGQPYAESADPQLIDALRSAVRRHRHPAVTELRADRLTADIDAASRMRASTDYARLLPILPALIARAVAHAHDTQDPAAWELLVDAYSCAFTVAHRLGYPDLADLVAARQEWAAHQSWTPVAQLAAAWTEAGCYQSAGDYLEGLAVTDRALTAMSATATDSVAGVVAAGSLTSAPSPWPPGRGTRPPPGTTWRRPNDWPGTSATRTCTGTT
;
A
#
# COMPACT_ATOMS: atom_id res chain seq x y z
N MET A 1 -13.84 13.63 -37.05
CA MET A 1 -13.34 14.66 -36.11
C MET A 1 -14.27 14.67 -34.90
N GLN A 2 -13.99 13.79 -33.92
CA GLN A 2 -14.75 13.72 -32.66
C GLN A 2 -13.90 14.36 -31.57
N ALA A 3 -14.46 15.37 -30.92
CA ALA A 3 -13.81 16.08 -29.83
C ALA A 3 -13.67 15.15 -28.62
N ALA A 4 -12.44 15.01 -28.12
CA ALA A 4 -12.15 14.34 -26.87
C ALA A 4 -12.79 15.12 -25.72
N THR A 5 -13.84 14.56 -25.11
CA THR A 5 -14.44 15.09 -23.88
C THR A 5 -13.42 14.88 -22.75
N ALA A 6 -12.87 15.98 -22.22
CA ALA A 6 -11.94 15.98 -21.11
C ALA A 6 -12.46 15.14 -19.92
N PRO A 7 -11.57 14.49 -19.13
CA PRO A 7 -11.97 13.70 -17.98
C PRO A 7 -12.77 14.57 -17.02
N THR A 8 -13.95 14.09 -16.61
CA THR A 8 -14.94 14.81 -15.82
C THR A 8 -14.28 15.37 -14.55
N ALA A 9 -13.97 16.66 -14.57
CA ALA A 9 -13.30 17.35 -13.46
C ALA A 9 -14.08 17.11 -12.16
N VAL A 10 -13.38 16.97 -11.02
CA VAL A 10 -13.90 16.73 -9.65
C VAL A 10 -15.29 17.32 -9.35
N GLY A 11 -15.58 18.52 -9.86
CA GLY A 11 -16.91 19.15 -9.81
C GLY A 11 -18.06 18.31 -10.33
N GLY A 12 -17.88 17.62 -11.47
CA GLY A 12 -18.87 16.72 -12.04
C GLY A 12 -19.18 15.53 -11.11
N ASN A 13 -18.16 14.92 -10.52
CA ASN A 13 -18.33 13.83 -9.55
C ASN A 13 -19.05 14.30 -8.29
N ILE A 14 -18.72 15.50 -7.79
CA ILE A 14 -19.43 16.13 -6.67
C ILE A 14 -20.92 16.28 -7.01
N ALA A 15 -21.24 16.80 -8.20
CA ALA A 15 -22.63 16.97 -8.63
C ALA A 15 -23.37 15.63 -8.76
N VAL A 16 -22.74 14.58 -9.28
CA VAL A 16 -23.29 13.22 -9.37
C VAL A 16 -23.57 12.66 -7.97
N GLN A 17 -22.59 12.68 -7.08
CA GLN A 17 -22.73 12.14 -5.72
C GLN A 17 -23.75 12.91 -4.87
N ARG A 18 -23.86 14.22 -5.09
CA ARG A 18 -24.88 15.07 -4.48
C ARG A 18 -26.28 14.69 -4.95
N LYS A 19 -26.48 14.55 -6.27
CA LYS A 19 -27.77 14.16 -6.86
C LYS A 19 -28.20 12.76 -6.45
N ALA A 20 -27.27 11.81 -6.37
CA ALA A 20 -27.53 10.45 -5.91
C ALA A 20 -28.05 10.38 -4.45
N ARG A 21 -27.83 11.43 -3.66
CA ARG A 21 -28.31 11.57 -2.27
C ARG A 21 -29.46 12.57 -2.13
N GLU A 22 -30.02 13.01 -3.27
CA GLU A 22 -31.12 13.97 -3.32
C GLU A 22 -30.83 15.31 -2.61
N LEU A 23 -29.55 15.65 -2.47
CA LEU A 23 -29.13 16.87 -1.78
C LEU A 23 -29.21 18.07 -2.73
N SER A 24 -29.76 19.19 -2.26
CA SER A 24 -29.61 20.47 -2.95
C SER A 24 -28.18 21.01 -2.79
N GLN A 25 -27.73 21.89 -3.69
CA GLN A 25 -26.43 22.57 -3.53
C GLN A 25 -26.35 23.33 -2.20
N GLN A 26 -27.46 23.93 -1.74
CA GLN A 26 -27.49 24.63 -0.46
C GLN A 26 -27.33 23.65 0.72
N ALA A 27 -27.99 22.49 0.65
CA ALA A 27 -27.88 21.48 1.70
C ALA A 27 -26.45 20.92 1.81
N LEU A 28 -25.82 20.60 0.69
CA LEU A 28 -24.43 20.12 0.68
C LEU A 28 -23.46 21.21 1.16
N ALA A 29 -23.63 22.45 0.70
CA ALA A 29 -22.78 23.57 1.12
C ALA A 29 -22.84 23.80 2.64
N ASN A 30 -24.04 23.76 3.22
CA ASN A 30 -24.23 23.86 4.67
C ASN A 30 -23.52 22.72 5.41
N ARG A 31 -23.68 21.48 4.95
CA ARG A 31 -23.07 20.30 5.58
C ARG A 31 -21.54 20.30 5.48
N ALA A 32 -21.00 20.75 4.35
CA ALA A 32 -19.57 20.88 4.11
C ALA A 32 -18.95 22.17 4.68
N LYS A 33 -19.76 23.05 5.31
CA LYS A 33 -19.35 24.36 5.85
C LYS A 33 -18.64 25.26 4.81
N ILE A 34 -19.15 25.27 3.58
CA ILE A 34 -18.67 26.13 2.49
C ILE A 34 -19.81 26.99 1.93
N SER A 35 -19.49 28.02 1.15
CA SER A 35 -20.53 28.82 0.50
C SER A 35 -21.16 28.08 -0.69
N LYS A 36 -22.48 28.23 -0.89
CA LYS A 36 -23.19 27.72 -2.08
C LYS A 36 -22.55 28.20 -3.38
N SER A 37 -22.11 29.46 -3.42
CA SER A 37 -21.46 30.04 -4.60
C SER A 37 -20.15 29.34 -4.94
N LEU A 38 -19.33 29.00 -3.93
CA LEU A 38 -18.11 28.22 -4.14
C LEU A 38 -18.43 26.82 -4.69
N LEU A 39 -19.39 26.12 -4.08
CA LEU A 39 -19.82 24.80 -4.53
C LEU A 39 -20.34 24.83 -5.97
N ALA A 40 -21.17 25.81 -6.32
CA ALA A 40 -21.72 25.95 -7.67
C ALA A 40 -20.62 26.15 -8.72
N LYS A 41 -19.63 27.02 -8.44
CA LYS A 41 -18.47 27.24 -9.32
C LYS A 41 -17.57 26.02 -9.45
N ILE A 42 -17.45 25.22 -8.39
CA ILE A 42 -16.73 23.96 -8.43
C ILE A 42 -17.48 22.95 -9.30
N GLU A 43 -18.80 22.76 -9.08
CA GLU A 43 -19.61 21.77 -9.81
C GLU A 43 -19.62 22.00 -11.34
N ILE A 44 -19.57 23.26 -11.79
CA ILE A 44 -19.51 23.62 -13.23
C ILE A 44 -18.08 23.69 -13.80
N GLY A 45 -17.05 23.49 -12.96
CA GLY A 45 -15.65 23.54 -13.39
C GLY A 45 -15.04 24.94 -13.53
N ASP A 46 -15.76 26.01 -13.17
CA ASP A 46 -15.25 27.40 -13.16
C ASP A 46 -14.13 27.61 -12.14
N ARG A 47 -14.17 26.86 -11.02
CA ARG A 47 -13.14 26.95 -9.97
C ARG A 47 -12.61 25.58 -9.58
N ALA A 48 -11.28 25.46 -9.53
CA ALA A 48 -10.63 24.24 -9.05
C ALA A 48 -11.01 23.92 -7.60
N CYS A 49 -11.32 22.65 -7.33
CA CYS A 49 -11.60 22.17 -6.00
C CYS A 49 -10.29 22.00 -5.21
N ARG A 50 -10.04 22.86 -4.23
CA ARG A 50 -8.86 22.75 -3.36
C ARG A 50 -8.94 21.49 -2.50
N PRO A 51 -7.82 20.82 -2.14
CA PRO A 51 -7.83 19.58 -1.38
C PRO A 51 -8.61 19.65 -0.06
N ALA A 52 -8.47 20.73 0.71
CA ALA A 52 -9.21 20.92 1.96
C ALA A 52 -10.74 21.00 1.74
N VAL A 53 -11.16 21.66 0.64
CA VAL A 53 -12.58 21.75 0.27
C VAL A 53 -13.11 20.40 -0.20
N ALA A 54 -12.31 19.64 -0.97
CA ALA A 54 -12.65 18.28 -1.37
C ALA A 54 -12.85 17.37 -0.15
N ALA A 55 -11.98 17.47 0.86
CA ALA A 55 -12.11 16.70 2.10
C ALA A 55 -13.38 17.03 2.87
N SER A 56 -13.73 18.32 3.01
CA SER A 56 -14.98 18.73 3.65
C SER A 56 -16.23 18.27 2.89
N ILE A 57 -16.19 18.30 1.55
CA ILE A 57 -17.30 17.80 0.71
C ILE A 57 -17.42 16.28 0.80
N ALA A 58 -16.30 15.55 0.80
CA ALA A 58 -16.27 14.08 0.93
C ALA A 58 -16.87 13.64 2.27
N ALA A 59 -16.45 14.28 3.37
CA ALA A 59 -17.02 14.05 4.69
C ALA A 59 -18.51 14.39 4.75
N ALA A 60 -18.95 15.47 4.11
CA ALA A 60 -20.36 15.83 4.03
C ALA A 60 -21.20 14.83 3.21
N LEU A 61 -20.63 14.22 2.17
CA LEU A 61 -21.30 13.20 1.37
C LEU A 61 -21.19 11.79 1.97
N GLY A 62 -20.31 11.58 2.95
CA GLY A 62 -20.03 10.25 3.50
C GLY A 62 -19.38 9.33 2.47
N VAL A 63 -18.49 9.88 1.63
CA VAL A 63 -17.71 9.11 0.64
C VAL A 63 -16.23 9.32 0.87
N PRO A 64 -15.37 8.34 0.53
CA PRO A 64 -13.93 8.56 0.53
C PRO A 64 -13.53 9.58 -0.54
N LEU A 65 -12.42 10.27 -0.31
CA LEU A 65 -11.88 11.31 -1.20
C LEU A 65 -11.65 10.79 -2.63
N THR A 66 -11.30 9.51 -2.73
CA THR A 66 -11.12 8.76 -3.98
C THR A 66 -12.34 8.87 -4.88
N VAL A 67 -13.56 8.72 -4.34
CA VAL A 67 -14.81 8.81 -5.13
C VAL A 67 -15.02 10.21 -5.73
N LEU A 68 -14.61 11.28 -5.03
CA LEU A 68 -14.71 12.65 -5.57
C LEU A 68 -13.70 12.91 -6.69
N TYR A 69 -12.49 12.39 -6.54
CA TYR A 69 -11.49 12.44 -7.59
C TYR A 69 -11.77 11.46 -8.74
N GLY A 70 -12.87 10.71 -8.65
CA GLY A 70 -13.26 9.74 -9.67
C GLY A 70 -12.29 8.58 -9.71
N GLN A 71 -11.81 8.12 -8.55
CA GLN A 71 -11.05 6.89 -8.45
C GLN A 71 -11.99 5.69 -8.18
N PRO A 72 -11.81 4.59 -8.93
CA PRO A 72 -10.82 4.44 -10.00
C PRO A 72 -11.25 5.26 -11.24
N TYR A 73 -10.26 5.84 -11.93
CA TYR A 73 -10.42 6.73 -13.10
C TYR A 73 -11.42 6.14 -14.12
N ALA A 74 -11.92 6.93 -15.07
CA ALA A 74 -12.64 6.36 -16.23
C ALA A 74 -11.77 5.34 -17.02
N GLU A 75 -10.45 5.37 -16.80
CA GLU A 75 -9.48 4.29 -17.02
C GLU A 75 -9.39 3.38 -15.78
N SER A 76 -10.50 2.82 -15.36
CA SER A 76 -10.50 1.88 -14.24
C SER A 76 -9.88 0.59 -14.74
N ALA A 77 -9.01 -0.02 -13.93
CA ALA A 77 -8.47 -1.32 -14.27
C ALA A 77 -9.62 -2.28 -14.56
N ASP A 78 -9.46 -3.08 -15.62
CA ASP A 78 -10.45 -4.08 -16.00
C ASP A 78 -10.83 -4.91 -14.76
N PRO A 79 -12.11 -4.91 -14.33
CA PRO A 79 -12.57 -5.67 -13.17
C PRO A 79 -12.17 -7.15 -13.24
N GLN A 80 -12.12 -7.73 -14.45
CA GLN A 80 -11.69 -9.11 -14.65
C GLN A 80 -10.23 -9.33 -14.27
N LEU A 81 -9.36 -8.36 -14.56
CA LEU A 81 -7.94 -8.43 -14.18
C LEU A 81 -7.77 -8.28 -12.67
N ILE A 82 -8.56 -7.43 -12.02
CA ILE A 82 -8.56 -7.29 -10.56
C ILE A 82 -9.04 -8.57 -9.89
N ASP A 83 -10.10 -9.20 -10.41
CA ASP A 83 -10.60 -10.48 -9.91
C ASP A 83 -9.60 -11.62 -10.15
N ALA A 84 -8.92 -11.64 -11.30
CA ALA A 84 -7.85 -12.58 -11.59
C ALA A 84 -6.68 -12.41 -10.60
N LEU A 85 -6.27 -11.18 -10.33
CA LEU A 85 -5.23 -10.88 -9.33
C LEU A 85 -5.65 -11.33 -7.93
N ARG A 86 -6.87 -10.99 -7.52
CA ARG A 86 -7.44 -11.43 -6.23
C ARG A 86 -7.47 -12.96 -6.13
N SER A 87 -7.84 -13.66 -7.19
CA SER A 87 -7.87 -15.13 -7.24
C SER A 87 -6.46 -15.72 -7.14
N ALA A 88 -5.47 -15.15 -7.83
CA ALA A 88 -4.08 -15.61 -7.77
C ALA A 88 -3.49 -15.44 -6.35
N VAL A 89 -3.72 -14.29 -5.71
CA VAL A 89 -3.26 -14.00 -4.34
C VAL A 89 -3.92 -14.94 -3.32
N ARG A 90 -5.23 -15.24 -3.46
CA ARG A 90 -5.94 -16.19 -2.59
C ARG A 90 -5.33 -17.59 -2.62
N ARG A 91 -4.85 -18.04 -3.78
CA ARG A 91 -4.29 -19.38 -4.02
C ARG A 91 -2.85 -19.60 -3.53
N HIS A 92 -2.33 -18.75 -2.64
CA HIS A 92 -0.98 -18.85 -2.07
C HIS A 92 -0.57 -20.21 -1.46
N ARG A 93 -1.52 -21.08 -1.07
CA ARG A 93 -1.27 -22.43 -0.54
C ARG A 93 -1.58 -23.57 -1.50
N HIS A 94 -2.21 -23.27 -2.63
CA HIS A 94 -2.70 -24.26 -3.58
C HIS A 94 -2.22 -23.87 -4.98
N PRO A 95 -0.95 -24.16 -5.32
CA PRO A 95 -0.41 -23.86 -6.64
C PRO A 95 -1.25 -24.56 -7.71
N ALA A 96 -1.74 -23.76 -8.65
CA ALA A 96 -2.57 -24.22 -9.76
C ALA A 96 -1.95 -23.71 -11.06
N VAL A 97 -0.80 -24.28 -11.42
CA VAL A 97 -0.04 -23.94 -12.62
C VAL A 97 0.33 -25.21 -13.36
N THR A 98 0.06 -25.22 -14.67
CA THR A 98 0.40 -26.34 -15.55
C THR A 98 1.79 -26.19 -16.18
N GLU A 99 2.28 -24.97 -16.38
CA GLU A 99 3.62 -24.68 -16.93
C GLU A 99 4.37 -23.65 -16.06
N LEU A 100 5.42 -24.09 -15.37
CA LEU A 100 6.13 -23.27 -14.39
C LEU A 100 7.17 -22.31 -15.02
N ARG A 101 7.90 -22.75 -16.04
CA ARG A 101 9.04 -22.04 -16.66
C ARG A 101 9.96 -21.36 -15.63
N ALA A 102 10.44 -22.15 -14.66
CA ALA A 102 11.23 -21.65 -13.53
C ALA A 102 12.50 -20.90 -13.97
N ASP A 103 13.10 -21.29 -15.10
CA ASP A 103 14.28 -20.65 -15.70
C ASP A 103 14.09 -19.17 -16.07
N ARG A 104 12.84 -18.73 -16.28
CA ARG A 104 12.51 -17.35 -16.64
C ARG A 104 11.94 -16.54 -15.47
N LEU A 105 11.61 -17.18 -14.36
CA LEU A 105 10.83 -16.56 -13.28
C LEU A 105 11.52 -15.33 -12.69
N THR A 106 12.82 -15.43 -12.39
CA THR A 106 13.62 -14.30 -11.89
C THR A 106 13.62 -13.13 -12.87
N ALA A 107 13.88 -13.38 -14.15
CA ALA A 107 13.92 -12.34 -15.17
C ALA A 107 12.54 -11.67 -15.39
N ASP A 108 11.46 -12.44 -15.28
CA ASP A 108 10.09 -11.94 -15.38
C ASP A 108 9.71 -11.07 -14.17
N ILE A 109 10.12 -11.46 -12.96
CA ILE A 109 9.92 -10.67 -11.74
C ILE A 109 10.74 -9.38 -11.79
N ASP A 110 11.98 -9.43 -12.26
CA ASP A 110 12.80 -8.23 -12.48
C ASP A 110 12.14 -7.27 -13.48
N ALA A 111 11.54 -7.80 -14.54
CA ALA A 111 10.79 -7.00 -15.51
C ALA A 111 9.55 -6.36 -14.87
N ALA A 112 8.80 -7.11 -14.07
CA ALA A 112 7.65 -6.59 -13.32
C ALA A 112 8.07 -5.49 -12.32
N SER A 113 9.18 -5.68 -11.62
CA SER A 113 9.76 -4.68 -10.70
C SER A 113 10.17 -3.40 -11.43
N ARG A 114 10.71 -3.49 -12.65
CA ARG A 114 10.99 -2.31 -13.49
C ARG A 114 9.71 -1.59 -13.92
N MET A 115 8.67 -2.32 -14.35
CA MET A 115 7.36 -1.73 -14.67
C MET A 115 6.74 -1.02 -13.47
N ARG A 116 6.85 -1.62 -12.28
CA ARG A 116 6.42 -1.02 -11.01
C ARG A 116 7.15 0.29 -10.74
N ALA A 117 8.49 0.30 -10.86
CA ALA A 117 9.31 1.49 -10.65
C ALA A 117 9.00 2.60 -11.67
N SER A 118 8.68 2.24 -12.92
CA SER A 118 8.28 3.19 -13.97
C SER A 118 6.79 3.57 -13.93
N THR A 119 6.02 3.11 -12.93
CA THR A 119 4.56 3.37 -12.81
C THR A 119 3.76 2.86 -14.03
N ASP A 120 4.27 1.85 -14.76
CA ASP A 120 3.62 1.25 -15.93
C ASP A 120 2.61 0.17 -15.50
N TYR A 121 1.58 0.60 -14.74
CA TYR A 121 0.59 -0.32 -14.17
C TYR A 121 -0.32 -0.94 -15.23
N ALA A 122 -0.51 -0.27 -16.37
CA ALA A 122 -1.28 -0.77 -17.50
C ALA A 122 -0.67 -2.06 -18.07
N ARG A 123 0.67 -2.16 -18.12
CA ARG A 123 1.37 -3.38 -18.56
C ARG A 123 1.65 -4.35 -17.42
N LEU A 124 1.80 -3.86 -16.20
CA LEU A 124 2.06 -4.70 -15.03
C LEU A 124 0.84 -5.53 -14.60
N LEU A 125 -0.35 -4.93 -14.52
CA LEU A 125 -1.54 -5.63 -14.01
C LEU A 125 -1.90 -6.90 -14.80
N PRO A 126 -1.91 -6.91 -16.15
CA PRO A 126 -2.25 -8.11 -16.92
C PRO A 126 -1.32 -9.30 -16.68
N ILE A 127 -0.03 -9.06 -16.37
CA ILE A 127 0.95 -10.14 -16.19
C ILE A 127 1.01 -10.69 -14.76
N LEU A 128 0.58 -9.90 -13.76
CA LEU A 128 0.72 -10.25 -12.35
C LEU A 128 0.02 -11.56 -11.93
N PRO A 129 -1.24 -11.86 -12.34
CA PRO A 129 -1.91 -13.08 -11.89
C PRO A 129 -1.14 -14.35 -12.27
N ALA A 130 -0.65 -14.42 -13.50
CA ALA A 130 0.14 -15.56 -13.99
C ALA A 130 1.53 -15.60 -13.34
N LEU A 131 2.16 -14.44 -13.14
CA LEU A 131 3.47 -14.35 -12.48
C LEU A 131 3.41 -14.83 -11.03
N ILE A 132 2.41 -14.38 -10.26
CA ILE A 132 2.19 -14.82 -8.88
C ILE A 132 1.92 -16.31 -8.83
N ALA A 133 1.08 -16.84 -9.72
CA ALA A 133 0.78 -18.27 -9.73
C ALA A 133 2.05 -19.12 -9.95
N ARG A 134 2.93 -18.71 -10.88
CA ARG A 134 4.24 -19.36 -11.10
C ARG A 134 5.17 -19.21 -9.90
N ALA A 135 5.26 -18.02 -9.30
CA ALA A 135 6.07 -17.82 -8.11
C ALA A 135 5.61 -18.67 -6.91
N VAL A 136 4.30 -18.77 -6.69
CA VAL A 136 3.71 -19.67 -5.67
C VAL A 136 4.10 -21.12 -5.97
N ALA A 137 3.90 -21.59 -7.21
CA ALA A 137 4.25 -22.96 -7.58
C ALA A 137 5.75 -23.25 -7.41
N HIS A 138 6.63 -22.33 -7.80
CA HIS A 138 8.07 -22.50 -7.66
C HIS A 138 8.50 -22.56 -6.20
N ALA A 139 8.00 -21.65 -5.37
CA ALA A 139 8.30 -21.62 -3.93
C ALA A 139 7.82 -22.89 -3.21
N HIS A 140 6.65 -23.42 -3.59
CA HIS A 140 6.16 -24.68 -3.03
C HIS A 140 6.93 -25.91 -3.52
N ASP A 141 7.42 -25.92 -4.76
CA ASP A 141 8.17 -27.02 -5.34
C ASP A 141 9.59 -27.12 -4.76
N THR A 142 10.28 -25.99 -4.62
CA THR A 142 11.67 -25.97 -4.14
C THR A 142 11.78 -25.88 -2.62
N GLN A 143 10.82 -25.23 -1.95
CA GLN A 143 10.87 -24.85 -0.53
C GLN A 143 12.14 -24.04 -0.16
N ASP A 144 12.80 -23.43 -1.15
CA ASP A 144 14.03 -22.66 -0.96
C ASP A 144 13.71 -21.22 -0.53
N PRO A 145 14.37 -20.66 0.50
CA PRO A 145 14.32 -19.24 0.82
C PRO A 145 14.39 -18.30 -0.38
N ALA A 146 15.25 -18.55 -1.37
CA ALA A 146 15.36 -17.70 -2.56
C ALA A 146 14.09 -17.71 -3.43
N ALA A 147 13.39 -18.86 -3.51
CA ALA A 147 12.12 -18.95 -4.24
C ALA A 147 10.98 -18.23 -3.51
N TRP A 148 11.01 -18.25 -2.18
CA TRP A 148 10.08 -17.46 -1.36
C TRP A 148 10.34 -15.95 -1.48
N GLU A 149 11.60 -15.51 -1.60
CA GLU A 149 11.95 -14.10 -1.89
C GLU A 149 11.35 -13.64 -3.23
N LEU A 150 11.45 -14.46 -4.28
CA LEU A 150 10.80 -14.17 -5.57
C LEU A 150 9.29 -13.96 -5.45
N LEU A 151 8.62 -14.75 -4.59
CA LEU A 151 7.20 -14.56 -4.32
C LEU A 151 6.92 -13.25 -3.57
N VAL A 152 7.78 -12.86 -2.64
CA VAL A 152 7.68 -11.57 -1.92
C VAL A 152 7.83 -10.38 -2.87
N ASP A 153 8.73 -10.45 -3.85
CA ASP A 153 8.90 -9.42 -4.87
C ASP A 153 7.68 -9.32 -5.80
N ALA A 154 7.12 -10.46 -6.19
CA ALA A 154 5.87 -10.50 -6.96
C ALA A 154 4.70 -9.87 -6.19
N TYR A 155 4.59 -10.13 -4.88
CA TYR A 155 3.59 -9.49 -4.03
C TYR A 155 3.83 -7.99 -3.84
N SER A 156 5.09 -7.54 -3.76
CA SER A 156 5.41 -6.10 -3.70
C SER A 156 4.90 -5.35 -4.95
N CYS A 157 4.95 -6.01 -6.12
CA CYS A 157 4.35 -5.49 -7.35
C CYS A 157 2.82 -5.47 -7.28
N ALA A 158 2.19 -6.55 -6.82
CA ALA A 158 0.75 -6.63 -6.66
C ALA A 158 0.20 -5.59 -5.67
N PHE A 159 0.89 -5.39 -4.55
CA PHE A 159 0.52 -4.40 -3.53
C PHE A 159 0.55 -2.99 -4.12
N THR A 160 1.63 -2.64 -4.82
CA THR A 160 1.75 -1.31 -5.44
C THR A 160 0.58 -1.06 -6.40
N VAL A 161 0.20 -2.04 -7.22
CA VAL A 161 -0.96 -1.94 -8.12
C VAL A 161 -2.27 -1.80 -7.34
N ALA A 162 -2.54 -2.69 -6.39
CA ALA A 162 -3.78 -2.66 -5.59
C ALA A 162 -3.92 -1.34 -4.82
N HIS A 163 -2.84 -0.89 -4.18
CA HIS A 163 -2.80 0.36 -3.42
C HIS A 163 -3.00 1.58 -4.35
N ARG A 164 -2.28 1.66 -5.48
CA ARG A 164 -2.34 2.83 -6.37
C ARG A 164 -3.65 2.96 -7.13
N LEU A 165 -4.32 1.84 -7.40
CA LEU A 165 -5.62 1.81 -8.07
C LEU A 165 -6.81 1.92 -7.10
N GLY A 166 -6.56 1.95 -5.78
CA GLY A 166 -7.60 2.19 -4.78
C GLY A 166 -8.40 0.95 -4.39
N TYR A 167 -7.78 -0.24 -4.36
CA TYR A 167 -8.37 -1.49 -3.87
C TYR A 167 -7.79 -1.86 -2.50
N PRO A 168 -8.24 -1.22 -1.40
CA PRO A 168 -7.68 -1.43 -0.07
C PRO A 168 -7.89 -2.86 0.44
N ASP A 169 -9.04 -3.49 0.14
CA ASP A 169 -9.31 -4.88 0.49
C ASP A 169 -8.29 -5.85 -0.13
N LEU A 170 -7.90 -5.58 -1.37
CA LEU A 170 -6.90 -6.36 -2.09
C LEU A 170 -5.49 -6.03 -1.59
N ALA A 171 -5.20 -4.77 -1.29
CA ALA A 171 -3.92 -4.35 -0.73
C ALA A 171 -3.65 -5.04 0.61
N ASP A 172 -4.63 -5.07 1.53
CA ASP A 172 -4.54 -5.78 2.81
C ASP A 172 -4.38 -7.29 2.62
N LEU A 173 -5.13 -7.87 1.67
CA LEU A 173 -4.99 -9.28 1.33
C LEU A 173 -3.57 -9.58 0.82
N VAL A 174 -3.02 -8.76 -0.07
CA VAL A 174 -1.65 -8.94 -0.59
C VAL A 174 -0.64 -8.79 0.53
N ALA A 175 -0.77 -7.79 1.39
CA ALA A 175 0.11 -7.57 2.54
C ALA A 175 0.20 -8.81 3.44
N ALA A 176 -0.97 -9.36 3.82
CA ALA A 176 -1.03 -10.57 4.64
C ALA A 176 -0.47 -11.83 3.95
N ARG A 177 -0.40 -11.88 2.62
CA ARG A 177 0.20 -13.00 1.88
C ARG A 177 1.70 -12.80 1.67
N GLN A 178 2.13 -11.56 1.51
CA GLN A 178 3.53 -11.19 1.44
C GLN A 178 4.24 -11.45 2.76
N GLU A 179 3.64 -11.05 3.89
CA GLU A 179 4.14 -11.34 5.24
C GLU A 179 4.30 -12.86 5.45
N TRP A 180 3.26 -13.63 5.11
CA TRP A 180 3.31 -15.09 5.22
C TRP A 180 4.44 -15.71 4.39
N ALA A 181 4.69 -15.21 3.17
CA ALA A 181 5.76 -15.68 2.29
C ALA A 181 7.16 -15.27 2.82
N ALA A 182 7.30 -14.05 3.34
CA ALA A 182 8.54 -13.58 3.95
C ALA A 182 8.93 -14.40 5.19
N HIS A 183 7.94 -14.86 5.96
CA HIS A 183 8.14 -15.84 7.03
C HIS A 183 8.60 -17.22 6.56
N GLN A 184 8.43 -17.60 5.29
CA GLN A 184 8.98 -18.84 4.78
C GLN A 184 10.47 -18.70 4.41
N SER A 185 10.90 -17.53 3.91
CA SER A 185 12.30 -17.31 3.55
C SER A 185 13.19 -17.01 4.76
N TRP A 186 12.66 -16.35 5.79
CA TRP A 186 13.41 -15.83 6.95
C TRP A 186 14.54 -14.84 6.62
N THR A 187 14.57 -14.35 5.39
CA THR A 187 15.60 -13.43 4.91
C THR A 187 15.26 -12.00 5.36
N PRO A 188 16.22 -11.23 5.91
CA PRO A 188 15.96 -9.86 6.35
C PRO A 188 15.35 -8.96 5.27
N VAL A 189 15.77 -9.12 4.01
CA VAL A 189 15.25 -8.36 2.87
C VAL A 189 13.76 -8.60 2.64
N ALA A 190 13.32 -9.86 2.65
CA ALA A 190 11.90 -10.19 2.51
C ALA A 190 11.05 -9.62 3.65
N GLN A 191 11.54 -9.69 4.89
CA GLN A 191 10.84 -9.14 6.06
C GLN A 191 10.66 -7.62 5.95
N LEU A 192 11.65 -6.92 5.39
CA LEU A 192 11.55 -5.48 5.16
C LEU A 192 10.57 -5.12 4.07
N ALA A 193 10.54 -5.89 2.98
CA ALA A 193 9.56 -5.70 1.92
C ALA A 193 8.13 -5.90 2.46
N ALA A 194 7.91 -6.91 3.30
CA ALA A 194 6.64 -7.15 3.97
C ALA A 194 6.27 -5.98 4.91
N ALA A 195 7.20 -5.53 5.76
CA ALA A 195 6.98 -4.40 6.67
C ALA A 195 6.68 -3.08 5.92
N TRP A 196 7.35 -2.83 4.80
CA TRP A 196 7.06 -1.66 3.94
C TRP A 196 5.62 -1.69 3.43
N THR A 197 5.17 -2.88 3.01
CA THR A 197 3.83 -3.10 2.49
C THR A 197 2.77 -2.93 3.59
N GLU A 198 2.99 -3.53 4.76
CA GLU A 198 2.15 -3.37 5.96
C GLU A 198 2.04 -1.89 6.37
N ALA A 199 3.17 -1.16 6.41
CA ALA A 199 3.16 0.26 6.69
C ALA A 199 2.34 1.06 5.67
N GLY A 200 2.36 0.67 4.39
CA GLY A 200 1.53 1.27 3.35
C GLY A 200 0.03 1.05 3.54
N CYS A 201 -0.39 -0.10 4.09
CA CYS A 201 -1.78 -0.34 4.49
C CYS A 201 -2.22 0.63 5.60
N TYR A 202 -1.41 0.77 6.67
CA TYR A 202 -1.70 1.72 7.76
C TYR A 202 -1.78 3.17 7.27
N GLN A 203 -0.86 3.58 6.39
CA GLN A 203 -0.90 4.92 5.80
C GLN A 203 -2.17 5.17 4.98
N SER A 204 -2.63 4.15 4.22
CA SER A 204 -3.87 4.24 3.44
C SER A 204 -5.12 4.33 4.32
N ALA A 205 -5.11 3.70 5.49
CA ALA A 205 -6.17 3.78 6.48
C ALA A 205 -6.17 5.09 7.28
N GLY A 206 -5.07 5.86 7.25
CA GLY A 206 -4.89 7.09 8.01
C GLY A 206 -4.19 6.90 9.36
N ASP A 207 -3.73 5.69 9.67
CA ASP A 207 -3.05 5.31 10.91
C ASP A 207 -1.53 5.47 10.80
N TYR A 208 -1.10 6.69 10.49
CA TYR A 208 0.31 6.99 10.15
C TYR A 208 1.32 6.63 11.25
N LEU A 209 0.94 6.75 12.52
CA LEU A 209 1.81 6.42 13.66
C LEU A 209 2.10 4.91 13.73
N GLU A 210 1.09 4.08 13.45
CA GLU A 210 1.27 2.63 13.41
C GLU A 210 2.14 2.22 12.21
N GLY A 211 1.92 2.84 11.04
CA GLY A 211 2.78 2.60 9.87
C GLY A 211 4.25 2.98 10.12
N LEU A 212 4.51 4.05 10.88
CA LEU A 212 5.87 4.42 11.28
C LEU A 212 6.46 3.39 12.27
N ALA A 213 5.68 2.95 13.25
CA ALA A 213 6.12 1.96 14.23
C ALA A 213 6.50 0.62 13.58
N VAL A 214 5.75 0.16 12.58
CA VAL A 214 6.07 -1.03 11.77
C VAL A 214 7.44 -0.87 11.10
N THR A 215 7.64 0.27 10.44
CA THR A 215 8.89 0.58 9.73
C THR A 215 10.09 0.63 10.69
N ASP A 216 9.95 1.31 11.82
CA ASP A 216 11.01 1.43 12.84
C ASP A 216 11.40 0.07 13.43
N ARG A 217 10.42 -0.80 13.72
CA ARG A 217 10.69 -2.17 14.20
C ARG A 217 11.48 -2.98 13.16
N ALA A 218 11.08 -2.90 11.89
CA ALA A 218 11.75 -3.64 10.82
C ALA A 218 13.19 -3.15 10.59
N LEU A 219 13.42 -1.84 10.59
CA LEU A 219 14.77 -1.25 10.49
C LEU A 219 15.64 -1.64 11.69
N THR A 220 15.08 -1.68 12.90
CA THR A 220 15.80 -2.11 14.10
C THR A 220 16.22 -3.59 14.02
N ALA A 221 15.31 -4.47 13.57
CA ALA A 221 15.60 -5.89 13.38
C ALA A 221 16.67 -6.12 12.29
N MET A 222 16.64 -5.34 11.20
CA MET A 222 17.67 -5.40 10.15
C MET A 222 19.03 -4.91 10.68
N SER A 223 19.06 -3.80 11.42
CA SER A 223 20.31 -3.24 11.94
C SER A 223 21.02 -4.20 12.90
N ALA A 224 20.25 -5.08 13.56
CA ALA A 224 20.78 -6.15 14.42
C ALA A 224 21.31 -7.37 13.63
N THR A 225 20.97 -7.51 12.35
CA THR A 225 21.32 -8.66 11.48
C THR A 225 22.23 -8.30 10.31
N ALA A 226 22.39 -7.02 9.98
CA ALA A 226 23.09 -6.57 8.78
C ALA A 226 24.62 -6.79 8.86
N THR A 227 25.07 -7.74 8.04
CA THR A 227 26.38 -7.75 7.37
C THR A 227 26.19 -7.06 6.00
N ASP A 228 27.17 -6.26 5.54
CA ASP A 228 27.15 -5.38 4.37
C ASP A 228 26.54 -5.99 3.07
N SER A 229 25.23 -5.82 2.83
CA SER A 229 24.57 -6.19 1.56
C SER A 229 23.84 -5.01 0.92
N VAL A 230 24.11 -4.76 -0.37
CA VAL A 230 23.50 -3.68 -1.17
C VAL A 230 21.98 -3.76 -1.20
N ALA A 231 21.40 -4.97 -1.25
CA ALA A 231 19.95 -5.17 -1.22
C ALA A 231 19.33 -4.73 0.12
N GLY A 232 20.03 -4.98 1.24
CA GLY A 232 19.64 -4.50 2.57
C GLY A 232 19.66 -2.97 2.66
N VAL A 233 20.68 -2.33 2.07
CA VAL A 233 20.79 -0.86 2.03
C VAL A 233 19.69 -0.23 1.18
N VAL A 234 19.34 -0.82 0.02
CA VAL A 234 18.24 -0.33 -0.85
C VAL A 234 16.88 -0.51 -0.18
N ALA A 235 16.66 -1.65 0.49
CA ALA A 235 15.45 -1.89 1.27
C ALA A 235 15.31 -0.90 2.45
N ALA A 236 16.40 -0.66 3.19
CA ALA A 236 16.46 0.35 4.25
C ALA A 236 16.20 1.78 3.73
N GLY A 237 16.79 2.13 2.58
CA GLY A 237 16.58 3.42 1.93
C GLY A 237 15.14 3.64 1.50
N SER A 238 14.47 2.59 1.02
CA SER A 238 13.06 2.65 0.62
C SER A 238 12.13 2.90 1.81
N LEU A 239 12.47 2.37 2.99
CA LEU A 239 11.74 2.59 4.24
C LEU A 239 11.93 4.00 4.82
N THR A 240 13.12 4.59 4.67
CA THR A 240 13.41 5.96 5.15
C THR A 240 12.92 7.08 4.22
N SER A 241 12.58 6.74 2.97
CA SER A 241 12.05 7.69 1.98
C SER A 241 10.54 7.99 2.11
N ALA A 242 9.83 7.35 3.04
CA ALA A 242 8.46 7.72 3.36
C ALA A 242 8.42 9.18 3.83
N PRO A 243 7.55 10.03 3.26
CA PRO A 243 7.50 11.43 3.64
C PRO A 243 7.20 11.55 5.12
N SER A 244 8.09 12.23 5.85
CA SER A 244 7.88 12.58 7.25
C SER A 244 6.47 13.17 7.41
N PRO A 245 5.64 12.69 8.36
CA PRO A 245 4.35 13.29 8.65
C PRO A 245 4.49 14.71 9.23
N TRP A 246 5.72 15.16 9.51
CA TRP A 246 6.03 16.49 10.01
C TRP A 246 6.45 17.44 8.88
N PRO A 247 5.85 18.64 8.80
CA PRO A 247 6.26 19.64 7.82
C PRO A 247 7.73 20.05 8.04
N PRO A 248 8.50 20.31 6.96
CA PRO A 248 9.89 20.74 7.09
C PRO A 248 9.92 22.14 7.70
N GLY A 249 10.43 22.24 8.94
CA GLY A 249 10.72 23.51 9.58
C GLY A 249 10.06 23.72 10.95
N ARG A 250 10.64 23.08 11.98
CA ARG A 250 11.01 23.71 13.26
C ARG A 250 11.66 22.65 14.13
N GLY A 251 12.96 22.78 14.37
CA GLY A 251 13.65 21.99 15.37
C GLY A 251 13.07 22.30 16.74
N THR A 252 12.26 21.40 17.27
CA THR A 252 11.92 21.39 18.69
C THR A 252 12.09 19.97 19.20
N ARG A 253 13.23 19.76 19.88
CA ARG A 253 13.44 18.65 20.79
C ARG A 253 12.23 18.57 21.74
N PRO A 254 11.70 17.37 22.06
CA PRO A 254 10.61 17.27 23.03
C PRO A 254 11.05 17.85 24.38
N PRO A 255 10.13 18.46 25.15
CA PRO A 255 10.45 19.06 26.44
C PRO A 255 11.05 18.02 27.40
N PRO A 256 11.97 18.42 28.30
CA PRO A 256 12.58 17.50 29.26
C PRO A 256 11.50 16.93 30.19
N GLY A 257 11.37 15.60 30.19
CA GLY A 257 10.35 14.88 30.98
C GLY A 257 9.54 13.84 30.20
N THR A 258 9.61 13.83 28.86
CA THR A 258 9.01 12.76 28.05
C THR A 258 9.89 11.52 28.08
N THR A 259 9.60 10.58 28.98
CA THR A 259 10.22 9.26 28.98
C THR A 259 9.59 8.40 27.88
N TRP A 260 10.32 8.19 26.79
CA TRP A 260 9.99 7.15 25.82
C TRP A 260 10.26 5.79 26.48
N ARG A 261 9.22 4.97 26.66
CA ARG A 261 9.40 3.56 26.99
C ARG A 261 10.01 2.85 25.79
N ARG A 262 11.10 2.12 26.01
CA ARG A 262 11.69 1.29 24.96
C ARG A 262 10.77 0.09 24.73
N PRO A 263 10.78 -0.53 23.54
CA PRO A 263 9.95 -1.72 23.25
C PRO A 263 10.11 -2.89 24.25
N ASN A 264 11.16 -2.91 25.06
CA ASN A 264 11.37 -3.89 26.14
C ASN A 264 10.57 -3.66 27.42
N ASP A 265 9.77 -2.58 27.52
CA ASP A 265 9.02 -2.23 28.74
C ASP A 265 7.55 -2.70 28.74
N TRP A 266 7.17 -3.65 27.86
CA TRP A 266 5.82 -4.23 27.89
C TRP A 266 5.66 -5.25 29.03
N PRO A 267 4.62 -5.17 29.86
CA PRO A 267 4.37 -6.17 30.91
C PRO A 267 3.89 -7.47 30.26
N GLY A 268 4.74 -8.50 30.23
CA GLY A 268 4.34 -9.83 29.73
C GLY A 268 5.46 -10.84 29.48
N THR A 269 6.73 -10.44 29.37
CA THR A 269 7.85 -11.37 29.19
C THR A 269 8.69 -11.51 30.46
N SER A 270 8.17 -12.23 31.46
CA SER A 270 9.01 -12.79 32.51
C SER A 270 9.77 -14.01 31.97
N ALA A 271 10.95 -13.76 31.38
CA ALA A 271 11.96 -14.80 31.22
C ALA A 271 12.69 -14.95 32.55
N THR A 272 12.23 -15.88 33.38
CA THR A 272 12.97 -16.37 34.56
C THR A 272 14.27 -17.01 34.08
N ARG A 273 15.39 -16.31 34.29
CA ARG A 273 16.73 -16.86 34.14
C ARG A 273 17.09 -17.57 35.45
N THR A 274 16.84 -18.87 35.55
CA THR A 274 17.38 -19.69 36.64
C THR A 274 18.78 -20.15 36.28
N CYS A 275 19.78 -19.50 36.88
CA CYS A 275 21.12 -20.04 37.00
C CYS A 275 21.04 -21.32 37.85
N THR A 276 21.49 -22.44 37.30
CA THR A 276 21.95 -23.58 38.10
C THR A 276 23.38 -23.85 37.68
N GLY A 277 24.30 -23.58 38.59
CA GLY A 277 25.69 -24.02 38.52
C GLY A 277 25.89 -25.15 39.52
N THR A 278 26.58 -26.20 39.11
CA THR A 278 27.46 -27.11 39.88
C THR A 278 28.04 -28.09 38.85
N THR A 279 29.32 -28.43 38.77
CA THR A 279 30.45 -28.37 39.71
C THR A 279 31.74 -28.21 38.90
#